data_AF-A0A928BJN0-F1
#
_entry.id   AF-A0A928BJN0-F1
#
_cell.length_a   1.000
_cell.length_b   1.000
_cell.length_c   1.000
_cell.angle_alpha   90.00
_cell.angle_beta   90.00
_cell.angle_gamma   90.00
#
_symmetry.space_group_name_H-M   'P 1'
#
loop_
_entity.id
_entity.type
_entity.pdbx_description
1 polymer ?
#
loop_
_entity_poly.entity_id
_entity_poly.type
_entity_poly.pdbx_seq_one_letter_code
_entity_poly.pdbx_strand_id
1 'polypeptide(L)'
;MKDILQDNNLRQMPYSTPDGYFEGLKAGLKMIPVREKTTPWRRYAGIAAAAAILLTAGGFIAGRLSGRAEFSEEDYIVFSDEMTNTIYQESYTDQYATVQDLTEDDLIEYLIYTGVEIEEIEEIEEIEEIEEI
;
A
#
# COMPACT_ATOMS: atom_id res chain seq x y z
N MET A 1 -22.24 14.60 -49.73
CA MET A 1 -21.84 15.01 -48.37
C MET A 1 -21.43 16.47 -48.41
N LYS A 2 -21.99 17.31 -47.53
CA LYS A 2 -21.60 18.72 -47.44
C LYS A 2 -20.30 18.81 -46.65
N ASP A 3 -19.30 19.50 -47.19
CA ASP A 3 -17.99 19.69 -46.53
C ASP A 3 -18.12 20.74 -45.42
N ILE A 4 -18.04 20.27 -44.17
CA ILE A 4 -18.17 21.10 -42.96
C ILE A 4 -17.01 22.08 -42.78
N LEU A 5 -15.90 21.92 -43.51
CA LEU A 5 -14.71 22.77 -43.38
C LEU A 5 -14.79 24.05 -44.22
N GLN A 6 -15.72 24.13 -45.18
CA GLN A 6 -15.93 25.30 -46.06
C GLN A 6 -16.99 26.27 -45.54
N ASP A 7 -17.69 25.91 -44.47
CA ASP A 7 -18.71 26.78 -43.88
C ASP A 7 -18.05 27.78 -42.93
N ASN A 8 -17.94 29.03 -43.41
CA ASN A 8 -17.34 30.14 -42.67
C ASN A 8 -18.07 30.47 -41.36
N ASN A 9 -19.32 30.02 -41.18
CA ASN A 9 -20.07 30.22 -39.94
C ASN A 9 -19.58 29.32 -38.80
N LEU A 10 -18.95 28.17 -39.09
CA LEU A 10 -18.37 27.28 -38.07
C LEU A 10 -17.01 27.77 -37.55
N ARG A 11 -16.38 28.75 -38.21
CA ARG A 11 -15.11 29.35 -37.73
C ARG A 11 -15.32 30.41 -36.64
N GLN A 12 -16.56 30.84 -36.41
CA GLN A 12 -16.87 31.78 -35.34
C GLN A 12 -17.00 30.98 -34.03
N MET A 13 -16.21 31.35 -33.02
CA MET A 13 -16.31 30.76 -31.69
C MET A 13 -17.69 31.13 -31.10
N PRO A 14 -18.59 30.15 -30.87
CA PRO A 14 -19.97 30.42 -30.47
C PRO A 14 -20.09 30.93 -29.03
N TYR A 15 -19.01 30.85 -28.27
CA TYR A 15 -18.95 31.27 -26.88
C TYR A 15 -17.77 32.23 -26.70
N SER A 16 -18.06 33.39 -26.12
CA SER A 16 -17.05 34.31 -25.59
C SER A 16 -17.10 34.28 -24.07
N THR A 17 -15.93 34.34 -23.43
CA THR A 17 -15.88 34.50 -21.98
C THR A 17 -15.97 36.00 -21.64
N PRO A 18 -16.66 36.37 -20.55
CA PRO A 18 -16.68 37.76 -20.09
C PRO A 18 -15.28 38.26 -19.76
N ASP A 19 -15.08 39.57 -19.92
CA ASP A 19 -13.86 40.23 -19.47
C ASP A 19 -13.61 39.94 -17.98
N GLY A 20 -12.40 39.50 -17.66
CA GLY A 20 -12.01 39.18 -16.28
C GLY A 20 -12.23 37.71 -15.84
N TYR A 21 -12.88 36.85 -16.64
CA TYR A 21 -13.18 35.45 -16.25
C TYR A 21 -11.96 34.65 -15.75
N PHE A 22 -10.78 34.88 -16.34
CA PHE A 22 -9.55 34.17 -15.99
C PHE A 22 -8.62 34.95 -15.04
N GLU A 23 -9.01 36.12 -14.54
CA GLU A 23 -8.14 36.92 -13.66
C GLU A 23 -7.93 36.23 -12.30
N GLY A 24 -8.97 35.61 -11.74
CA GLY A 24 -8.86 34.81 -10.52
C GLY A 24 -7.96 33.58 -10.69
N LEU A 25 -7.99 32.95 -11.87
CA LEU A 25 -7.10 31.82 -12.17
C LEU A 25 -5.64 32.24 -12.24
N LYS A 26 -5.35 33.40 -12.84
CA LYS A 26 -3.99 33.97 -12.87
C LYS A 26 -3.48 34.33 -11.48
N ALA A 27 -4.36 34.80 -10.60
CA ALA A 27 -4.01 35.05 -9.21
C ALA A 27 -3.70 33.75 -8.46
N GLY A 28 -4.51 32.70 -8.63
CA GLY A 28 -4.30 31.39 -8.02
C GLY A 28 -3.02 30.69 -8.50
N LEU A 29 -2.67 30.82 -9.77
CA LEU A 29 -1.44 30.23 -10.33
C LEU A 29 -0.15 30.82 -9.74
N LYS A 30 -0.16 32.09 -9.32
CA LYS A 30 0.98 32.73 -8.63
C LYS A 30 1.19 32.22 -7.21
N MET A 31 0.14 31.63 -6.62
CA MET A 31 0.15 31.09 -5.26
C MET A 31 0.68 29.66 -5.18
N ILE A 32 0.86 28.98 -6.32
CA ILE A 32 1.43 27.63 -6.33
C ILE A 32 2.92 27.74 -5.98
N PRO A 33 3.38 27.25 -4.82
CA PRO A 33 4.78 27.27 -4.48
C PRO A 33 5.52 26.45 -5.54
N VAL A 34 6.50 27.06 -6.19
CA VAL A 34 7.39 26.36 -7.12
C VAL A 34 8.05 25.25 -6.32
N ARG A 35 7.68 24.00 -6.62
CA ARG A 35 8.22 22.81 -5.95
C ARG A 35 9.74 22.86 -6.09
N GLU A 36 10.43 23.22 -5.01
CA GLU A 36 11.89 23.24 -5.01
C GLU A 36 12.39 21.87 -5.42
N LYS A 37 13.30 21.83 -6.39
CA LYS A 37 13.90 20.59 -6.87
C LYS A 37 14.73 20.00 -5.73
N THR A 38 14.11 19.14 -4.92
CA THR A 38 14.82 18.40 -3.88
C THR A 38 15.88 17.53 -4.55
N THR A 39 17.13 17.65 -4.12
CA THR A 39 18.24 16.83 -4.62
C THR A 39 17.94 15.35 -4.36
N PRO A 40 17.97 14.47 -5.38
CA PRO A 40 17.44 13.11 -5.29
C PRO A 40 18.16 12.25 -4.22
N TRP A 41 19.43 12.54 -3.93
CA TRP A 41 20.24 11.80 -2.97
C TRP A 41 19.76 11.94 -1.51
N ARG A 42 19.09 13.05 -1.16
CA ARG A 42 18.59 13.28 0.21
C ARG A 42 17.50 12.28 0.61
N ARG A 43 16.78 11.71 -0.36
CA ARG A 43 15.74 10.69 -0.13
C ARG A 43 16.32 9.35 0.30
N TYR A 44 17.53 9.04 -0.15
CA TYR A 44 18.22 7.78 0.16
C TYR A 44 19.19 7.90 1.33
N ALA A 45 19.52 9.12 1.76
CA ALA A 45 20.45 9.36 2.86
C ALA A 45 20.02 8.65 4.16
N GLY A 46 18.71 8.66 4.48
CA GLY A 46 18.19 7.95 5.66
C GLY A 46 18.31 6.43 5.56
N ILE A 47 17.99 5.86 4.40
CA ILE A 47 18.09 4.42 4.14
C ILE A 47 19.56 3.97 4.19
N ALA A 48 20.47 4.74 3.57
CA ALA A 48 21.89 4.46 3.60
C ALA A 48 22.48 4.52 5.02
N ALA A 49 22.05 5.48 5.84
CA ALA A 49 22.46 5.58 7.23
C ALA A 49 21.95 4.38 8.06
N ALA A 50 20.70 3.98 7.88
CA ALA A 50 20.13 2.81 8.56
C ALA A 50 20.87 1.52 8.16
N ALA A 51 21.14 1.32 6.87
CA ALA A 51 21.89 0.18 6.36
C ALA A 51 23.33 0.14 6.94
N ALA A 52 24.01 1.28 7.00
CA ALA A 52 25.35 1.36 7.58
C ALA A 52 25.36 0.97 9.06
N ILE A 53 24.36 1.41 9.83
CA ILE A 53 24.21 1.05 11.25
C ILE A 53 23.93 -0.44 11.41
N LEU A 54 23.03 -1.01 10.60
CA LEU A 54 22.70 -2.43 10.66
C LEU A 54 23.88 -3.32 10.29
N LEU A 55 24.64 -2.96 9.25
CA LEU A 55 25.82 -3.72 8.83
C LEU A 55 26.94 -3.65 9.88
N THR A 56 27.15 -2.48 10.49
CA THR A 56 28.18 -2.32 11.54
C THR A 56 27.78 -3.03 12.84
N ALA A 57 26.54 -2.88 13.29
CA ALA A 57 26.04 -3.57 14.49
C ALA A 57 25.98 -5.09 14.27
N GLY A 58 25.44 -5.53 13.14
CA GLY A 58 25.36 -6.94 12.76
C GLY A 58 26.74 -7.58 12.63
N GLY A 59 27.68 -6.91 11.95
CA GLY A 59 29.06 -7.39 11.82
C GLY A 59 29.80 -7.45 13.16
N PHE A 60 29.59 -6.49 14.05
CA PHE A 60 30.19 -6.47 15.39
C PHE A 60 29.66 -7.61 16.28
N ILE A 61 28.34 -7.81 16.28
CA ILE A 61 27.69 -8.88 17.05
C ILE A 61 28.10 -10.24 16.48
N ALA A 62 28.04 -10.40 15.15
CA ALA A 62 28.49 -11.61 14.48
C ALA A 62 29.95 -11.91 14.82
N GLY A 63 30.88 -10.95 14.67
CA GLY A 63 32.29 -11.16 15.00
C GLY A 63 32.52 -11.53 16.46
N ARG A 64 31.68 -11.07 17.39
CA ARG A 64 31.76 -11.43 18.82
C ARG A 64 31.16 -12.81 19.14
N LEU A 65 30.13 -13.23 18.40
CA LEU A 65 29.49 -14.54 18.54
C LEU A 65 30.19 -15.64 17.72
N SER A 66 30.91 -15.27 16.65
CA SER A 66 31.62 -16.18 15.74
C SER A 66 32.86 -16.83 16.35
N GLY A 67 33.14 -16.60 17.65
CA GLY A 67 34.31 -17.11 18.33
C GLY A 67 34.44 -18.64 18.39
N ARG A 68 33.46 -19.42 17.90
CA ARG A 68 33.55 -20.89 17.86
C ARG A 68 32.48 -21.58 17.00
N ALA A 69 32.33 -21.23 15.74
CA ALA A 69 31.46 -22.00 14.83
C ALA A 69 32.29 -22.53 13.64
N GLU A 70 33.07 -23.58 13.88
CA GLU A 70 33.40 -24.52 12.80
C GLU A 70 32.10 -25.27 12.51
N PHE A 71 31.41 -24.88 11.44
CA PHE A 71 30.22 -25.58 10.98
C PHE A 71 30.61 -27.03 10.69
N SER A 72 30.05 -27.96 11.46
CA SER A 72 30.13 -29.39 11.14
C SER A 72 29.31 -29.66 9.87
N GLU A 73 29.70 -30.69 9.12
CA GLU A 73 28.90 -31.17 7.98
C GLU A 73 27.46 -31.53 8.42
N GLU A 74 27.30 -31.92 9.68
CA GLU A 74 26.01 -32.20 10.32
C GLU A 74 25.17 -30.93 10.55
N ASP A 75 25.80 -29.80 10.89
CA ASP A 75 25.11 -28.51 11.08
C ASP A 75 24.55 -27.97 9.75
N TYR A 76 25.26 -28.24 8.64
CA TYR A 76 24.81 -27.85 7.30
C TYR A 76 23.54 -28.61 6.88
N ILE A 77 23.45 -29.90 7.21
CA ILE A 77 22.27 -30.71 6.88
C ILE A 77 21.05 -30.21 7.65
N VAL A 78 21.18 -29.97 8.97
CA VAL A 78 20.08 -29.45 9.80
C VAL A 78 19.61 -28.09 9.32
N PHE A 79 20.54 -27.17 9.02
CA PHE A 79 20.20 -25.84 8.50
C PHE A 79 19.50 -25.91 7.14
N SER A 80 19.94 -26.82 6.26
CA SER A 80 19.32 -27.00 4.95
C SER A 80 17.90 -27.56 5.03
N ASP A 81 17.64 -28.50 5.95
CA ASP A 81 16.32 -29.09 6.14
C ASP A 81 15.34 -28.06 6.70
N GLU A 82 15.78 -27.26 7.67
CA GLU A 82 14.96 -26.21 8.28
C GLU A 82 14.66 -25.07 7.30
N MET A 83 15.65 -24.58 6.54
CA MET A 83 15.47 -23.54 5.52
C MET A 83 14.60 -24.01 4.35
N THR A 84 14.76 -25.27 3.93
CA THR A 84 13.92 -25.87 2.88
C THR A 84 12.47 -25.92 3.36
N ASN A 85 12.24 -26.37 4.60
CA ASN A 85 10.89 -26.46 5.16
C ASN A 85 10.25 -25.06 5.34
N THR A 86 11.00 -24.04 5.75
CA THR A 86 10.46 -22.67 5.88
C THR A 86 10.08 -22.07 4.53
N ILE A 87 10.90 -22.27 3.49
CA ILE A 87 10.60 -21.77 2.13
C ILE A 87 9.38 -22.49 1.54
N TYR A 88 9.22 -23.79 1.80
CA TYR A 88 8.02 -24.52 1.40
C TYR A 88 6.79 -24.04 2.19
N GLN A 89 6.90 -23.76 3.48
CA GLN A 89 5.76 -23.33 4.28
C GLN A 89 5.25 -21.93 3.91
N GLU A 90 6.15 -20.97 3.60
CA GLU A 90 5.75 -19.63 3.13
C GLU A 90 5.05 -19.67 1.76
N SER A 91 5.42 -20.60 0.88
CA SER A 91 4.78 -20.72 -0.45
C SER A 91 3.35 -21.28 -0.42
N TYR A 92 2.91 -21.89 0.69
CA TYR A 92 1.52 -22.31 0.89
C TYR A 92 0.69 -21.32 1.71
N THR A 93 1.31 -20.45 2.54
CA THR A 93 0.55 -19.47 3.33
C THR A 93 -0.02 -18.32 2.51
N ASP A 94 0.60 -17.97 1.38
CA ASP A 94 0.04 -16.96 0.46
C ASP A 94 -1.21 -17.44 -0.30
N GLN A 95 -1.50 -18.75 -0.30
CA GLN A 95 -2.65 -19.31 -1.02
C GLN A 95 -3.97 -19.23 -0.22
N TYR A 96 -3.91 -18.92 1.08
CA TYR A 96 -5.09 -18.78 1.93
C TYR A 96 -5.44 -17.32 2.25
N ALA A 97 -4.65 -16.35 1.78
CA ALA A 97 -4.92 -14.92 1.96
C ALA A 97 -5.82 -14.30 0.87
N THR A 98 -6.39 -15.11 -0.03
CA THR A 98 -7.47 -14.71 -0.92
C THR A 98 -8.77 -15.38 -0.48
N VAL A 99 -9.25 -15.07 0.72
CA VAL A 99 -10.65 -15.26 1.09
C VAL A 99 -11.43 -14.09 0.48
N GLN A 100 -11.77 -14.19 -0.80
CA GLN A 100 -12.58 -13.17 -1.48
C GLN A 100 -14.09 -13.37 -1.32
N ASP A 101 -14.54 -14.46 -0.68
CA ASP A 101 -15.96 -14.80 -0.58
C ASP A 101 -16.34 -15.19 0.86
N LEU A 102 -16.01 -14.36 1.86
CA LEU A 102 -16.68 -14.45 3.17
C LEU A 102 -17.99 -13.66 3.06
N THR A 103 -19.12 -14.36 3.07
CA THR A 103 -20.44 -13.71 3.09
C THR A 103 -20.85 -13.41 4.53
N GLU A 104 -21.75 -12.43 4.71
CA GLU A 104 -22.31 -12.10 6.04
C GLU A 104 -22.98 -13.32 6.67
N ASP A 105 -23.64 -14.16 5.87
CA ASP A 105 -24.23 -15.42 6.31
C ASP A 105 -23.20 -16.39 6.91
N ASP A 106 -21.99 -16.46 6.35
CA ASP A 106 -20.91 -17.32 6.87
C ASP A 106 -20.37 -16.81 8.21
N LEU A 107 -20.33 -15.49 8.38
CA LEU A 107 -19.92 -14.85 9.63
C LEU A 107 -20.96 -15.07 10.73
N ILE A 108 -22.25 -14.92 10.40
CA ILE A 108 -23.36 -15.17 11.33
C ILE A 108 -23.38 -16.64 11.77
N GLU A 109 -23.21 -17.59 10.84
CA GLU A 109 -23.13 -19.01 11.17
C GLU A 109 -21.95 -19.33 12.11
N TYR A 110 -20.79 -18.71 11.87
CA TYR A 110 -19.62 -18.86 12.74
C TYR A 110 -19.84 -18.27 14.14
N LEU A 111 -20.49 -17.11 14.25
CA LEU A 111 -20.78 -16.46 15.53
C LEU A 111 -21.77 -17.30 16.35
N ILE A 112 -22.80 -17.86 15.71
CA ILE A 112 -23.72 -18.80 16.36
C ILE A 112 -22.98 -20.06 16.82
N TYR A 113 -22.09 -20.61 15.98
CA TYR A 113 -21.29 -21.79 16.33
C TYR A 113 -20.36 -21.54 17.53
N THR A 114 -19.78 -20.34 17.63
CA THR A 114 -18.91 -19.96 18.75
C THR A 114 -19.67 -19.59 20.03
N GLY A 115 -21.01 -19.61 19.97
CA GLY A 115 -21.89 -19.46 21.12
C GLY A 115 -22.33 -18.03 21.41
N VAL A 116 -22.21 -17.13 20.43
CA VAL A 116 -22.80 -15.78 20.50
C VAL A 116 -24.32 -15.90 20.34
N GLU A 117 -25.08 -15.26 21.23
CA GLU A 117 -26.54 -15.30 21.19
C GLU A 117 -27.07 -14.40 20.06
N ILE A 118 -28.16 -14.82 19.40
CA ILE A 118 -28.72 -14.12 18.23
C ILE A 118 -29.10 -12.67 18.56
N GLU A 119 -29.54 -12.42 19.80
CA GLU A 119 -29.90 -11.09 20.31
C GLU A 119 -28.70 -10.13 20.34
N GLU A 120 -27.48 -10.65 20.52
CA GLU A 120 -26.24 -9.85 20.55
C GLU A 120 -25.73 -9.56 19.11
N ILE A 121 -26.16 -10.34 18.11
CA ILE A 121 -25.83 -10.12 16.71
C ILE A 121 -26.71 -9.00 16.12
N GLU A 122 -28.00 -8.96 16.46
CA GLU A 122 -28.92 -7.90 16.02
C GLU A 122 -28.54 -6.52 16.58
N GLU A 123 -28.00 -6.44 17.81
CA GLU A 123 -27.56 -5.17 18.42
C GLU A 123 -26.33 -4.57 17.70
N ILE A 124 -25.49 -5.39 17.06
CA ILE A 124 -24.31 -4.92 16.30
C ILE A 124 -24.73 -4.33 14.96
N GLU A 125 -25.76 -4.88 14.30
CA GLU A 125 -26.29 -4.40 13.03
C GLU A 125 -26.92 -3.00 13.16
N GLU A 126 -27.61 -2.72 14.27
CA GLU A 126 -28.23 -1.40 14.54
C GLU A 126 -27.19 -0.31 14.86
N ILE A 127 -25.99 -0.68 15.33
CA ILE A 127 -24.90 0.28 15.62
C ILE A 127 -24.19 0.73 14.33
N GLU A 128 -24.03 -0.14 13.33
CA GLU A 128 -23.44 0.24 12.04
C GLU A 128 -24.34 1.19 11.23
N GLU A 129 -25.67 1.09 11.34
CA GLU A 129 -26.60 2.00 10.64
C GLU A 129 -26.58 3.44 11.21
N ILE A 130 -26.11 3.63 12.45
CA ILE A 130 -26.01 4.94 13.11
C ILE A 130 -24.69 5.67 12.76
N GLU A 131 -23.63 4.96 12.36
CA GLU A 131 -22.38 5.58 11.92
C GLU A 131 -22.39 6.04 10.44
N GLU A 132 -23.42 5.70 9.66
CA GLU A 132 -23.57 6.13 8.26
C GLU A 132 -24.46 7.39 8.05
N ILE A 133 -24.77 8.15 9.12
CA ILE A 133 -25.46 9.48 9.06
C ILE A 133 -24.58 10.63 9.56
#